data_AF-A0A098M3E6-F1
#
_entry.id   AF-A0A098M3E6-F1
#
_cell.length_a   1.000
_cell.length_b   1.000
_cell.length_c   1.000
_cell.angle_alpha   90.00
_cell.angle_beta   90.00
_cell.angle_gamma   90.00
#
_symmetry.space_group_name_H-M   'P 1'
#
loop_
_entity.id
_entity.type
_entity.pdbx_description
1 polymer ?
#
loop_
_entity_poly.entity_id
_entity_poly.type
_entity_poly.pdbx_seq_one_letter_code
_entity_poly.pdbx_strand_id
1 'polypeptide(L)'
;MDELLRNDGLISIMLVLLYAIKKIYDNIYLQRAGLYEDDNVYKAAEEFAQGVPSNDVRGILSNCFDIDDKGMEKILSLALPHRTQKDGGYHAFIKAVNKVLGEDVYS
;
A
#
# COMPACT_ATOMS: atom_id res chain seq x y z
N MET A 1 -13.45 -48.98 -7.16
CA MET A 1 -14.15 -47.90 -6.44
C MET A 1 -13.16 -47.06 -5.63
N ASP A 2 -12.19 -47.68 -4.94
CA ASP A 2 -11.18 -46.95 -4.16
C ASP A 2 -10.25 -46.05 -4.99
N GLU A 3 -9.85 -46.46 -6.20
CA GLU A 3 -9.02 -45.62 -7.08
C GLU A 3 -9.75 -44.38 -7.59
N LEU A 4 -11.06 -44.46 -7.86
CA LEU A 4 -11.86 -43.32 -8.29
C LEU A 4 -12.02 -42.30 -7.16
N LEU A 5 -12.39 -42.75 -5.95
CA LEU A 5 -12.48 -41.89 -4.77
C LEU A 5 -11.14 -41.23 -4.42
N ARG A 6 -10.03 -41.96 -4.60
CA ARG A 6 -8.68 -41.43 -4.37
C ARG A 6 -8.29 -40.37 -5.40
N ASN A 7 -8.65 -40.55 -6.67
CA ASN A 7 -8.41 -39.57 -7.72
C ASN A 7 -9.28 -38.30 -7.53
N ASP A 8 -10.56 -38.48 -7.22
CA ASP A 8 -11.49 -37.36 -7.00
C ASP A 8 -11.06 -36.51 -5.80
N GLY A 9 -10.58 -37.14 -4.73
CA GLY A 9 -10.01 -36.44 -3.57
C GLY A 9 -8.76 -35.62 -3.92
N LEU A 10 -7.85 -36.18 -4.72
CA LEU A 10 -6.66 -35.47 -5.18
C LEU A 10 -7.01 -34.27 -6.08
N ILE A 11 -7.98 -34.44 -6.99
CA ILE A 11 -8.47 -33.36 -7.85
C ILE A 11 -9.11 -32.26 -7.00
N SER A 12 -9.90 -32.62 -5.98
CA SER A 12 -10.53 -31.66 -5.07
C SER A 12 -9.48 -30.84 -4.30
N ILE A 13 -8.47 -31.49 -3.71
CA ILE A 13 -7.37 -30.81 -3.00
C ILE A 13 -6.62 -29.86 -3.94
N MET A 14 -6.34 -30.31 -5.17
CA MET A 14 -5.66 -29.49 -6.18
C MET A 14 -6.49 -28.25 -6.54
N LEU A 15 -7.81 -28.39 -6.71
CA LEU A 15 -8.70 -27.26 -6.99
C LEU A 15 -8.73 -26.24 -5.85
N VAL A 16 -8.79 -26.71 -4.60
CA VAL A 16 -8.76 -25.82 -3.42
C VAL A 16 -7.43 -25.06 -3.34
N LEU A 17 -6.30 -25.74 -3.59
CA LEU A 17 -4.98 -25.10 -3.64
C LEU A 17 -4.90 -24.03 -4.74
N LEU A 18 -5.33 -24.36 -5.95
CA LEU A 18 -5.35 -23.42 -7.07
C LEU A 18 -6.26 -22.22 -6.79
N TYR A 19 -7.44 -22.44 -6.21
CA TYR A 19 -8.34 -21.37 -5.82
C TYR A 19 -7.72 -20.47 -4.75
N ALA A 20 -7.08 -21.04 -3.74
CA ALA A 20 -6.41 -20.27 -2.68
C ALA A 20 -5.27 -19.41 -3.25
N ILE A 21 -4.41 -19.99 -4.09
CA ILE A 21 -3.33 -19.26 -4.77
C ILE A 21 -3.91 -18.12 -5.62
N LYS A 22 -4.91 -18.42 -6.47
CA LYS A 22 -5.55 -17.42 -7.30
C LYS A 22 -6.14 -16.29 -6.46
N LYS A 23 -6.84 -16.62 -5.38
CA LYS A 23 -7.45 -15.62 -4.47
C LYS A 23 -6.41 -14.71 -3.83
N ILE A 24 -5.25 -15.24 -3.45
CA ILE A 24 -4.14 -14.44 -2.92
C ILE A 24 -3.61 -13.49 -4.00
N TYR A 25 -3.35 -13.99 -5.21
CA TYR A 25 -2.87 -13.17 -6.32
C TYR A 25 -3.88 -12.11 -6.75
N ASP A 26 -5.16 -12.44 -6.84
CA ASP A 26 -6.23 -11.49 -7.15
C ASP A 26 -6.32 -10.41 -6.07
N ASN A 27 -6.16 -10.76 -4.79
CA ASN A 27 -6.14 -9.78 -3.70
C ASN A 27 -4.93 -8.83 -3.77
N ILE A 28 -3.73 -9.37 -4.02
CA ILE A 28 -2.52 -8.57 -4.22
C ILE A 28 -2.65 -7.69 -5.47
N TYR A 29 -3.24 -8.23 -6.54
CA TYR A 29 -3.49 -7.51 -7.77
C TYR A 29 -4.50 -6.37 -7.56
N LEU A 30 -5.59 -6.59 -6.82
CA LEU A 30 -6.56 -5.56 -6.47
C LEU A 30 -5.95 -4.46 -5.60
N GLN A 31 -5.09 -4.84 -4.64
CA GLN A 31 -4.32 -3.87 -3.85
C GLN A 31 -3.40 -3.03 -4.74
N ARG A 32 -2.72 -3.65 -5.71
CA ARG A 32 -1.81 -2.95 -6.64
C ARG A 32 -2.50 -2.19 -7.77
N ALA A 33 -3.71 -2.57 -8.20
CA ALA A 33 -4.39 -1.96 -9.33
C ALA A 33 -4.97 -0.57 -9.04
N GLY A 34 -4.44 0.14 -8.02
CA GLY A 34 -4.84 1.50 -7.67
C GLY A 34 -6.26 1.62 -7.09
N LEU A 35 -6.89 0.51 -6.68
CA LEU A 35 -8.22 0.51 -6.07
C LEU A 35 -8.16 0.53 -4.53
N TYR A 36 -6.97 0.53 -3.95
CA TYR A 36 -6.77 0.52 -2.51
C TYR A 36 -5.87 1.70 -2.11
N GLU A 37 -6.51 2.85 -1.85
CA GLU A 37 -5.85 3.95 -1.16
C GLU A 37 -5.71 3.55 0.32
N ASP A 38 -4.48 3.50 0.84
CA ASP A 38 -4.26 3.25 2.26
C ASP A 38 -4.60 4.51 3.08
N ASP A 39 -5.62 4.44 3.93
CA ASP A 39 -6.04 5.53 4.82
C ASP A 39 -4.88 6.08 5.67
N ASN A 40 -3.87 5.26 5.98
CA ASN A 40 -2.69 5.71 6.71
C ASN A 40 -1.87 6.73 5.93
N VAL A 41 -1.88 6.70 4.59
CA VAL A 41 -1.21 7.69 3.75
C VAL A 41 -1.89 9.05 3.89
N TYR A 42 -3.23 9.09 3.86
CA TYR A 42 -3.98 10.33 4.06
C TYR A 42 -3.81 10.89 5.47
N LYS A 43 -3.84 10.02 6.48
CA LYS A 43 -3.55 10.41 7.86
C LYS A 43 -2.13 10.96 8.01
N ALA A 44 -1.15 10.30 7.41
CA ALA A 44 0.24 10.76 7.42
C ALA A 44 0.38 12.13 6.73
N ALA A 45 -0.32 12.34 5.62
CA ALA A 45 -0.34 13.63 4.91
C ALA A 45 -0.99 14.74 5.75
N GLU A 46 -2.08 14.45 6.46
CA GLU A 46 -2.73 15.38 7.37
C GLU A 46 -1.81 15.77 8.54
N GLU A 47 -1.25 14.79 9.25
CA GLU A 47 -0.32 15.05 10.36
C GLU A 47 0.94 15.78 9.88
N PHE A 48 1.43 15.45 8.68
CA PHE A 48 2.51 16.17 8.05
C PHE A 48 2.15 17.65 7.80
N ALA A 49 0.96 17.94 7.26
CA ALA A 49 0.48 19.30 7.05
C ALA A 49 0.28 20.06 8.37
N GLN A 50 -0.13 19.39 9.44
CA GLN A 50 -0.34 19.98 10.77
C GLN A 50 0.96 20.30 11.54
N GLY A 51 2.13 19.90 11.04
CA GLY A 51 3.40 20.22 11.69
C GLY A 51 3.97 19.12 12.61
N VAL A 52 3.37 17.93 12.64
CA VAL A 52 3.83 16.77 13.42
C VAL A 52 5.28 16.35 13.07
N PRO A 53 6.14 15.98 14.02
CA PRO A 53 7.51 15.54 13.72
C PRO A 53 7.58 14.43 12.67
N SER A 54 8.57 14.49 11.77
CA SER A 54 8.72 13.52 10.67
C SER A 54 8.87 12.07 11.15
N ASN A 55 9.36 11.86 12.38
CA ASN A 55 9.47 10.52 12.98
C ASN A 55 8.11 9.90 13.26
N ASP A 56 7.13 10.70 13.70
CA ASP A 56 5.78 10.22 14.00
C ASP A 56 5.02 9.94 12.69
N VAL A 57 5.18 10.83 11.70
CA VAL A 57 4.67 10.61 10.33
C VAL A 57 5.26 9.34 9.70
N ARG A 58 6.57 9.08 9.91
CA ARG A 58 7.23 7.83 9.50
C ARG A 58 6.63 6.63 10.22
N GLY A 59 6.28 6.76 11.49
CA GLY A 59 5.58 5.71 12.24
C GLY A 59 4.25 5.32 11.59
N ILE A 60 3.49 6.29 11.07
CA ILE A 60 2.23 6.03 10.38
C ILE A 60 2.47 5.33 9.03
N LEU A 61 3.41 5.85 8.23
CA LEU A 61 3.78 5.27 6.93
C LEU A 61 4.34 3.84 7.06
N SER A 62 4.96 3.49 8.19
CA SER A 62 5.50 2.13 8.40
C SER A 62 4.44 1.03 8.41
N ASN A 63 3.17 1.40 8.57
CA ASN A 63 2.03 0.47 8.48
C ASN A 63 1.52 0.31 7.03
N CYS A 64 2.02 1.10 6.07
CA CYS A 64 1.64 1.03 4.66
C CYS A 64 2.41 -0.11 3.98
N PHE A 65 1.70 -1.05 3.37
CA PHE A 65 2.31 -2.26 2.80
C PHE A 65 3.28 -1.96 1.64
N ASP A 66 2.98 -0.95 0.82
CA ASP A 66 3.74 -0.63 -0.40
C ASP A 66 4.90 0.36 -0.19
N ILE A 67 5.14 0.81 1.06
CA ILE A 67 6.15 1.83 1.37
C ILE A 67 7.22 1.23 2.28
N ASP A 68 8.41 0.98 1.71
CA ASP A 68 9.58 0.55 2.47
C ASP A 68 10.29 1.74 3.16
N ASP A 69 11.25 1.44 4.05
CA ASP A 69 12.02 2.46 4.78
C ASP A 69 12.66 3.52 3.87
N LYS A 70 13.17 3.07 2.72
CA LYS A 70 13.81 3.95 1.74
C LYS A 70 12.77 4.83 1.03
N GLY A 71 11.59 4.29 0.75
CA GLY A 71 10.44 4.99 0.23
C GLY A 71 9.98 6.08 1.19
N MET A 72 9.86 5.77 2.48
CA MET A 72 9.50 6.74 3.52
C MET A 72 10.47 7.93 3.57
N GLU A 73 11.78 7.68 3.58
CA GLU A 73 12.79 8.74 3.57
C GLU A 73 12.72 9.61 2.32
N LYS A 74 12.45 8.99 1.17
CA LYS A 74 12.28 9.69 -0.10
C LYS A 74 11.00 10.53 -0.13
N ILE A 75 9.90 10.03 0.40
CA ILE A 75 8.63 10.78 0.54
C ILE A 75 8.86 12.03 1.39
N LEU A 76 9.42 11.85 2.59
CA LEU A 76 9.65 12.95 3.52
C LEU A 76 10.61 14.00 2.95
N SER A 77 11.72 13.59 2.33
CA SER A 77 12.67 14.52 1.71
C SER A 77 12.07 15.34 0.56
N LEU A 78 11.13 14.77 -0.20
CA LEU A 78 10.41 15.47 -1.27
C LEU A 78 9.34 16.42 -0.73
N ALA A 79 8.65 16.04 0.35
CA ALA A 79 7.53 16.80 0.91
C ALA A 79 7.99 17.92 1.87
N LEU A 80 9.07 17.71 2.63
CA LEU A 80 9.58 18.64 3.66
C LEU A 80 9.70 20.11 3.20
N PRO A 81 10.23 20.43 2.01
CA PRO A 81 10.35 21.82 1.54
C PRO A 81 9.01 22.54 1.36
N HIS A 82 7.92 21.78 1.19
CA HIS A 82 6.59 22.29 0.89
C HIS A 82 5.65 22.30 2.10
N ARG A 83 6.14 21.82 3.25
CA ARG A 83 5.35 21.63 4.47
C ARG A 83 4.60 22.89 4.93
N THR A 84 5.26 24.05 4.86
CA THR A 84 4.73 25.34 5.35
C THR A 84 3.86 26.06 4.32
N GLN A 85 3.64 25.47 3.14
CA GLN A 85 2.76 26.04 2.14
C GLN A 85 1.31 25.90 2.62
N LYS A 86 0.57 27.01 2.61
CA LYS A 86 -0.74 27.19 3.25
C LYS A 86 -1.78 26.10 2.91
N ASP A 87 -1.70 25.54 1.70
CA ASP A 87 -2.51 24.39 1.23
C ASP A 87 -1.62 23.29 0.57
N GLY A 88 -0.30 23.44 0.64
CA GLY A 88 0.65 22.66 -0.15
C GLY A 88 1.32 21.51 0.61
N GLY A 89 1.30 21.53 1.95
CA GLY A 89 1.93 20.47 2.76
C GLY A 89 1.31 19.10 2.51
N TYR A 90 -0.03 19.03 2.55
CA TYR A 90 -0.78 17.81 2.27
C TYR A 90 -0.59 17.35 0.81
N HIS A 91 -0.87 18.23 -0.16
CA HIS A 91 -0.76 17.86 -1.58
C HIS A 91 0.67 17.54 -2.02
N ALA A 92 1.69 18.21 -1.47
CA ALA A 92 3.07 17.88 -1.75
C ALA A 92 3.46 16.52 -1.18
N PHE A 93 2.89 16.13 -0.04
CA PHE A 93 3.08 14.81 0.54
C PHE A 93 2.44 13.72 -0.32
N ILE A 94 1.17 13.87 -0.70
CA ILE A 94 0.47 12.95 -1.60
C ILE A 94 1.21 12.80 -2.94
N LYS A 95 1.64 13.93 -3.53
CA LYS A 95 2.43 13.93 -4.76
C LYS A 95 3.78 13.23 -4.59
N ALA A 96 4.42 13.35 -3.43
CA ALA A 96 5.66 12.65 -3.12
C ALA A 96 5.44 11.14 -3.00
N VAL A 97 4.34 10.70 -2.38
CA VAL A 97 3.94 9.29 -2.29
C VAL A 97 3.74 8.69 -3.67
N ASN A 98 2.89 9.30 -4.52
CA ASN A 98 2.66 8.84 -5.90
C ASN A 98 3.97 8.75 -6.70
N LYS A 99 4.87 9.74 -6.53
CA LYS A 99 6.17 9.74 -7.20
C LYS A 99 7.10 8.62 -6.73
N VAL A 100 6.99 8.18 -5.48
CA VAL A 100 7.80 7.08 -4.93
C VAL A 100 7.24 5.72 -5.36
N LEU A 101 5.92 5.58 -5.38
CA LEU A 101 5.23 4.38 -5.86
C LEU A 101 5.33 4.23 -7.40
N GLY A 102 5.52 5.34 -8.11
CA GLY A 102 5.62 5.36 -9.57
C GLY A 102 4.26 5.38 -10.29
N GLU A 103 3.18 5.50 -9.53
CA GLU A 103 1.79 5.47 -9.98
C GLU A 103 1.00 6.58 -9.28
N ASP A 104 -0.01 7.13 -9.94
CA ASP A 104 -0.88 8.20 -9.40
C ASP A 104 -2.05 7.58 -8.63
N VAL A 105 -1.72 6.97 -7.48
CA VAL A 105 -2.67 6.18 -6.68
C VAL A 105 -3.52 7.03 -5.75
N TYR A 106 -2.95 8.10 -5.18
CA TYR A 106 -3.58 8.92 -4.16
C TYR A 106 -3.96 10.32 -4.69
N SER A 107 -5.08 10.88 -4.25
CA SER A 107 -5.61 12.18 -4.73
C SER A 107 -5.62 13.28 -3.67
#